data_AF-A0A2G6EWV0-F1
#
_entry.id   AF-A0A2G6EWV0-F1
#
_cell.length_a   1.000
_cell.length_b   1.000
_cell.length_c   1.000
_cell.angle_alpha   90.00
_cell.angle_beta   90.00
_cell.angle_gamma   90.00
#
_symmetry.space_group_name_H-M   'P 1'
#
loop_
_entity.id
_entity.type
_entity.pdbx_description
1 polymer ?
#
loop_
_entity_poly.entity_id
_entity_poly.type
_entity_poly.pdbx_seq_one_letter_code
_entity_poly.pdbx_strand_id
1 'polypeptide(L)'
;MQNIDAMKYLYSSTGNFVAIVSDMHSTSETRAVKKRFRAQLVQKNLIGVESINAPSRIAGIDFSDHLNYWKFNIPAVMITDTSFYRNRNYHTDNDTYEKLNYRKMKAVVDATVATVLSL
;
A
#
# COMPACT_ATOMS: atom_id res chain seq x y z
N MET A 1 22.84 -7.53 2.15
CA MET A 1 22.29 -6.39 1.38
C MET A 1 21.48 -6.98 0.24
N GLN A 2 20.14 -6.94 0.29
CA GLN A 2 19.32 -7.47 -0.80
C GLN A 2 19.54 -6.61 -2.05
N ASN A 3 19.58 -7.24 -3.22
CA ASN A 3 19.87 -6.57 -4.48
C ASN A 3 18.66 -5.73 -4.93
N ILE A 4 18.62 -4.46 -4.50
CA ILE A 4 17.52 -3.51 -4.72
C ILE A 4 17.41 -3.12 -6.22
N ASP A 5 18.42 -3.39 -7.05
CA ASP A 5 18.41 -3.00 -8.46
C ASP A 5 17.33 -3.72 -9.29
N ALA A 6 16.98 -4.95 -8.94
CA ALA A 6 15.89 -5.67 -9.61
C ALA A 6 14.53 -4.97 -9.44
N MET A 7 14.33 -4.22 -8.34
CA MET A 7 13.08 -3.51 -8.07
C MET A 7 12.82 -2.40 -9.07
N LYS A 8 13.87 -1.81 -9.67
CA LYS A 8 13.74 -0.76 -10.70
C LYS A 8 13.07 -1.26 -11.98
N TYR A 9 13.12 -2.57 -12.23
CA TYR A 9 12.45 -3.19 -13.38
C TYR A 9 11.01 -3.61 -13.08
N LEU A 10 10.64 -3.70 -11.80
CA LEU A 10 9.32 -4.15 -11.35
C LEU A 10 8.39 -3.02 -10.94
N TYR A 11 8.94 -1.89 -10.47
CA TYR A 11 8.18 -0.77 -9.91
C TYR A 11 8.59 0.56 -10.53
N SER A 12 7.64 1.50 -10.56
CA SER A 12 7.89 2.86 -11.03
C SER A 12 8.93 3.59 -10.16
N SER A 13 9.80 4.37 -10.80
CA SER A 13 10.69 5.32 -10.12
C SER A 13 9.96 6.56 -9.59
N THR A 14 8.68 6.74 -9.95
CA THR A 14 7.86 7.88 -9.53
C THR A 14 6.77 7.43 -8.55
N GLY A 15 6.70 8.08 -7.38
CA GLY A 15 5.75 7.78 -6.29
C GLY A 15 4.29 8.24 -6.54
N ASN A 16 3.73 7.98 -7.73
CA ASN A 16 2.33 8.32 -8.07
C ASN A 16 1.40 7.09 -8.01
N PHE A 17 1.44 6.38 -6.89
CA PHE A 17 0.65 5.17 -6.65
C PHE A 17 0.22 5.05 -5.18
N VAL A 18 -0.68 4.11 -4.91
CA VAL A 18 -0.82 3.47 -3.60
C VAL A 18 -0.21 2.06 -3.65
N ALA A 19 0.49 1.68 -2.59
CA ALA A 19 1.06 0.36 -2.41
C ALA A 19 0.14 -0.51 -1.54
N ILE A 20 0.00 -1.78 -1.91
CA ILE A 20 -0.56 -2.82 -1.07
C ILE A 20 0.57 -3.73 -0.57
N VAL A 21 0.90 -3.61 0.70
CA VAL A 21 1.96 -4.39 1.36
C VAL A 21 1.34 -5.58 2.08
N SER A 22 1.86 -6.78 1.85
CA SER A 22 1.59 -7.97 2.67
C SER A 22 2.90 -8.67 3.02
N ASP A 23 2.85 -9.60 3.97
CA ASP A 23 3.96 -10.51 4.20
C ASP A 23 3.99 -11.64 3.15
N MET A 24 5.03 -12.45 3.19
CA MET A 24 5.19 -13.59 2.28
C MET A 24 4.33 -14.79 2.69
N HIS A 25 3.98 -14.93 3.97
CA HIS A 25 3.20 -16.07 4.46
C HIS A 25 1.73 -15.96 4.10
N SER A 26 1.17 -14.75 4.06
CA SER A 26 -0.26 -14.52 3.77
C SER A 26 -0.56 -14.32 2.27
N THR A 27 0.28 -14.86 1.39
CA THR A 27 0.21 -14.55 -0.05
C THR A 27 -1.06 -15.07 -0.71
N SER A 28 -1.54 -16.26 -0.33
CA SER A 28 -2.78 -16.85 -0.85
C SER A 28 -4.00 -16.04 -0.44
N GLU A 29 -4.06 -15.67 0.83
CA GLU A 29 -5.17 -15.03 1.51
C GLU A 29 -5.32 -13.58 1.05
N THR A 30 -4.19 -12.88 0.88
CA THR A 30 -4.20 -11.46 0.48
C THR A 30 -4.26 -11.25 -1.04
N ARG A 31 -4.11 -12.31 -1.85
CA ARG A 31 -4.16 -12.22 -3.32
C ARG A 31 -5.48 -11.66 -3.83
N ALA A 32 -6.60 -12.12 -3.26
CA ALA A 32 -7.92 -11.70 -3.68
C ALA A 32 -8.16 -10.20 -3.38
N VAL A 33 -7.74 -9.75 -2.20
CA VAL A 33 -7.75 -8.34 -1.79
C VAL A 33 -6.96 -7.49 -2.79
N LYS A 34 -5.71 -7.87 -3.08
CA LYS A 34 -4.84 -7.14 -4.02
C LYS A 34 -5.45 -7.02 -5.42
N LYS A 35 -5.96 -8.13 -5.95
CA LYS A 35 -6.59 -8.18 -7.28
C LYS A 35 -7.84 -7.30 -7.35
N ARG A 36 -8.75 -7.44 -6.39
CA ARG A 36 -10.02 -6.71 -6.35
C ARG A 36 -9.79 -5.21 -6.16
N PHE A 37 -8.94 -4.82 -5.22
CA PHE A 37 -8.61 -3.41 -4.99
C PHE A 37 -7.97 -2.76 -6.22
N ARG A 38 -7.00 -3.44 -6.85
CA ARG A 38 -6.36 -2.94 -8.08
C ARG A 38 -7.39 -2.72 -9.19
N ALA A 39 -8.33 -3.65 -9.38
CA ALA A 39 -9.36 -3.53 -10.40
C ALA A 39 -10.23 -2.27 -10.21
N GLN A 40 -10.59 -1.94 -8.97
CA GLN A 40 -11.40 -0.75 -8.65
C GLN A 40 -10.69 0.57 -9.00
N LEU A 41 -9.38 0.65 -8.79
CA LEU A 41 -8.62 1.88 -9.06
C LEU A 41 -8.18 2.01 -10.52
N VAL A 42 -7.85 0.89 -11.19
CA VAL A 42 -7.52 0.90 -12.63
C VAL A 42 -8.70 1.40 -13.45
N GLN A 43 -9.94 0.99 -13.12
CA GLN A 43 -11.15 1.48 -13.80
C GLN A 43 -11.32 3.00 -13.70
N LYS A 44 -10.86 3.60 -12.59
CA LYS A 44 -10.96 5.05 -12.38
C LYS A 44 -9.83 5.83 -13.07
N ASN A 45 -8.72 5.17 -13.43
CA ASN A 45 -7.51 5.79 -13.99
C ASN A 45 -7.03 7.04 -13.20
N LEU A 46 -7.19 7.03 -11.87
CA LEU A 46 -6.89 8.19 -11.01
C LEU A 46 -5.54 8.09 -10.27
N ILE A 47 -5.14 6.87 -9.91
CA ILE A 47 -3.93 6.59 -9.13
C ILE A 47 -3.43 5.19 -9.48
N GLY A 48 -2.11 5.05 -9.62
CA GLY A 48 -1.48 3.75 -9.81
C GLY A 48 -1.65 2.86 -8.58
N VAL A 49 -1.57 1.54 -8.77
CA VAL A 49 -1.54 0.58 -7.66
C VAL A 49 -0.32 -0.29 -7.82
N GLU A 50 0.52 -0.30 -6.81
CA GLU A 50 1.65 -1.22 -6.69
C GLU A 50 1.35 -2.21 -5.57
N SER A 51 1.96 -3.38 -5.60
CA SER A 51 1.81 -4.35 -4.52
C SER A 51 3.08 -5.14 -4.31
N ILE A 52 3.40 -5.42 -3.05
CA ILE A 52 4.58 -6.19 -2.68
C ILE A 52 4.22 -7.23 -1.62
N ASN A 53 4.85 -8.40 -1.71
CA ASN A 53 4.91 -9.40 -0.66
C ASN A 53 6.37 -9.43 -0.21
N ALA A 54 6.63 -9.05 1.03
CA ALA A 54 8.00 -8.92 1.51
C ALA A 54 8.14 -9.38 2.96
N PRO A 55 9.32 -9.87 3.38
CA PRO A 55 9.60 -10.14 4.77
C PRO A 55 9.51 -8.87 5.63
N SER A 56 8.96 -8.96 6.83
CA SER A 56 8.90 -7.84 7.80
C SER A 56 10.27 -7.26 8.13
N ARG A 57 11.35 -8.05 8.03
CA ARG A 57 12.74 -7.60 8.21
C ARG A 57 13.24 -6.57 7.18
N ILE A 58 12.49 -6.31 6.11
CA ILE A 58 12.83 -5.24 5.15
C ILE A 58 12.25 -3.93 5.68
N ALA A 59 13.13 -2.93 5.88
CA ALA A 59 12.70 -1.60 6.31
C ALA A 59 11.59 -1.03 5.41
N GLY A 60 10.55 -0.47 6.02
CA GLY A 60 9.38 0.05 5.32
C GLY A 60 8.24 -0.94 5.14
N ILE A 61 8.46 -2.24 5.36
CA ILE A 61 7.41 -3.26 5.21
C ILE A 61 6.56 -3.41 6.47
N ASP A 62 7.13 -3.18 7.66
CA ASP A 62 6.46 -3.38 8.95
C ASP A 62 6.18 -2.07 9.70
N PHE A 63 6.14 -0.93 9.01
CA PHE A 63 6.05 0.40 9.66
C PHE A 63 4.63 0.80 10.11
N SER A 64 3.66 -0.12 10.10
CA SER A 64 2.27 0.18 10.50
C SER A 64 1.59 -1.03 11.15
N ASP A 65 0.36 -0.84 11.65
CA ASP A 65 -0.34 -1.76 12.56
C ASP A 65 -0.55 -3.17 12.02
N HIS A 66 -0.53 -3.37 10.70
CA HIS A 66 -0.60 -4.69 10.07
C HIS A 66 0.49 -5.64 10.58
N LEU A 67 1.65 -5.11 11.03
CA LEU A 67 2.72 -5.89 11.65
C LEU A 67 2.22 -6.70 12.87
N ASN A 68 1.27 -6.14 13.62
CA ASN A 68 0.76 -6.76 14.84
C ASN A 68 -0.14 -7.96 14.51
N TYR A 69 -0.82 -7.95 13.37
CA TYR A 69 -1.61 -9.10 12.89
C TYR A 69 -0.70 -10.24 12.44
N TRP A 70 0.38 -9.92 11.72
CA TRP A 70 1.36 -10.91 11.27
C TRP A 70 2.04 -11.63 12.44
N LYS A 71 2.28 -10.95 13.57
CA LYS A 71 2.82 -11.59 14.80
C LYS A 71 1.94 -12.75 15.30
N PHE A 72 0.64 -12.71 15.01
CA PHE A 72 -0.32 -13.75 15.39
C PHE A 72 -0.75 -14.63 14.21
N ASN A 73 0.00 -14.63 13.10
CA ASN A 73 -0.33 -15.36 11.86
C ASN A 73 -1.71 -15.00 11.29
N ILE A 74 -2.17 -13.76 11.50
CA ILE A 74 -3.42 -13.27 10.92
C ILE A 74 -3.09 -12.57 9.59
N PRO A 75 -3.67 -13.00 8.45
CA PRO A 75 -3.50 -12.35 7.16
C PRO A 75 -3.91 -10.88 7.22
N ALA A 76 -2.97 -9.98 6.93
CA ALA A 76 -3.22 -8.55 6.90
C ALA A 76 -2.51 -7.88 5.72
N VAL A 77 -3.12 -6.81 5.21
CA VAL A 77 -2.53 -5.92 4.21
C VAL A 77 -2.49 -4.50 4.74
N MET A 78 -1.48 -3.75 4.33
CA MET A 78 -1.46 -2.30 4.45
C MET A 78 -1.67 -1.67 3.07
N ILE A 79 -2.65 -0.78 2.97
CA ILE A 79 -2.81 0.11 1.82
C ILE A 79 -2.20 1.46 2.23
N THR A 80 -1.13 1.86 1.55
CA THR A 80 -0.38 3.07 1.90
C THR A 80 0.02 3.83 0.66
N ASP A 81 0.19 5.14 0.80
CA ASP A 81 0.75 5.98 -0.23
C ASP A 81 2.28 6.11 -0.11
N THR A 82 2.90 5.43 0.87
CA THR A 82 4.31 5.52 1.26
C THR A 82 4.74 6.90 1.79
N SER A 83 3.84 7.62 2.48
CA SER A 83 4.06 8.97 3.05
C SER A 83 5.44 9.19 3.67
N PHE A 84 5.95 8.24 4.46
CA PHE A 84 7.27 8.29 5.10
C PHE A 84 8.46 8.48 4.13
N TYR A 85 8.33 8.12 2.86
CA TYR A 85 9.36 8.34 1.83
C TYR A 85 9.12 9.58 0.95
N ARG A 86 7.89 10.14 0.95
CA ARG A 86 7.48 11.12 -0.07
C ARG A 86 6.92 12.42 0.50
N ASN A 87 6.33 12.39 1.69
CA ASN A 87 5.79 13.57 2.35
C ASN A 87 6.90 14.29 3.12
N ARG A 88 7.40 15.39 2.57
CA ARG A 88 8.43 16.23 3.21
C ARG A 88 7.98 16.86 4.54
N ASN A 89 6.68 16.85 4.82
CA ASN A 89 6.11 17.38 6.06
C ASN A 89 5.75 16.28 7.07
N TYR A 90 6.05 15.00 6.78
CA TYR A 90 5.69 13.89 7.65
C TYR A 90 6.23 14.10 9.08
N HIS A 91 5.38 13.89 10.09
CA HIS A 91 5.69 14.14 11.52
C HIS A 91 6.12 15.59 11.84
N THR A 92 5.53 16.57 11.15
CA THR A 92 5.70 17.99 11.47
C THR A 92 4.34 18.68 11.54
N ASP A 93 4.29 19.86 12.16
CA ASP A 93 3.08 20.70 12.21
C ASP A 93 2.61 21.16 10.82
N ASN A 94 3.45 21.00 9.80
CA ASN A 94 3.12 21.28 8.42
C ASN A 94 2.37 20.12 7.73
N ASP A 95 2.20 18.95 8.36
CA ASP A 95 1.38 17.86 7.81
C ASP A 95 -0.11 18.19 7.97
N THR A 96 -0.62 18.95 7.01
CA THR A 96 -1.85 19.72 7.14
C THR A 96 -2.88 19.28 6.10
N TYR A 97 -4.17 19.37 6.44
CA TYR A 97 -5.27 18.82 5.66
C TYR A 97 -5.42 19.48 4.27
N GLU A 98 -4.91 20.70 4.10
CA GLU A 98 -4.88 21.44 2.84
C GLU A 98 -3.95 20.79 1.81
N LYS A 99 -2.96 19.99 2.25
CA LYS A 99 -1.99 19.32 1.38
C LYS A 99 -2.53 17.98 0.83
N LEU A 100 -3.69 17.54 1.31
CA LEU A 100 -4.28 16.26 0.93
C LEU A 100 -4.97 16.31 -0.44
N ASN A 101 -4.84 15.23 -1.20
CA ASN A 101 -5.61 15.05 -2.43
C ASN A 101 -6.89 14.25 -2.15
N TYR A 102 -7.96 14.96 -1.78
CA TYR A 102 -9.24 14.35 -1.43
C TYR A 102 -9.86 13.50 -2.54
N ARG A 103 -9.64 13.85 -3.82
CA ARG A 103 -10.14 13.06 -4.95
C ARG A 103 -9.48 11.68 -4.98
N LYS A 104 -8.15 11.61 -4.80
CA LYS A 104 -7.41 10.35 -4.73
C LYS A 104 -7.74 9.58 -3.44
N MET A 105 -7.84 10.26 -2.30
CA MET A 105 -8.25 9.62 -1.03
C MET A 105 -9.63 8.98 -1.12
N LYS A 106 -10.62 9.68 -1.70
CA LYS A 106 -11.94 9.11 -1.94
C LYS A 106 -11.86 7.84 -2.80
N ALA A 107 -11.07 7.87 -3.88
CA ALA A 107 -10.91 6.69 -4.74
C ALA A 107 -10.34 5.48 -3.97
N VAL A 108 -9.37 5.72 -3.07
CA VAL A 108 -8.81 4.69 -2.19
C VAL A 108 -9.87 4.14 -1.23
N VAL A 109 -10.64 5.02 -0.58
CA VAL A 109 -11.73 4.61 0.33
C VAL A 109 -12.79 3.79 -0.41
N ASP A 110 -13.27 4.27 -1.57
CA ASP A 110 -14.23 3.56 -2.41
C ASP A 110 -13.71 2.16 -2.78
N ALA A 111 -12.45 2.06 -3.18
CA ALA A 111 -11.82 0.80 -3.54
C ALA A 111 -11.66 -0.15 -2.35
N THR A 112 -11.33 0.37 -1.16
CA THR A 112 -11.30 -0.42 0.08
C THR A 112 -12.67 -0.99 0.39
N VAL A 113 -13.71 -0.16 0.40
CA VAL A 113 -15.09 -0.58 0.68
C VAL A 113 -15.55 -1.63 -0.34
N ALA A 114 -15.39 -1.37 -1.63
CA ALA A 114 -15.76 -2.32 -2.68
C ALA A 114 -14.99 -3.64 -2.57
N THR A 115 -13.72 -3.60 -2.15
CA THR A 115 -12.93 -4.80 -1.92
C THR A 115 -13.49 -5.62 -0.76
N VAL A 116 -13.77 -4.98 0.38
CA VAL A 116 -14.33 -5.66 1.56
C VAL A 116 -15.71 -6.28 1.25
N LEU A 117 -16.57 -5.55 0.55
CA LEU A 117 -17.91 -6.03 0.17
C LEU A 117 -17.89 -7.17 -0.86
N SER A 118 -16.76 -7.39 -1.52
CA SER A 118 -16.61 -8.43 -2.54
C SER A 118 -15.65 -9.55 -2.12
N LEU A 119 -15.24 -9.59 -0.84
CA LEU A 119 -14.35 -10.63 -0.33
C LEU A 119 -15.01 -12.00 -0.40
#